data_AF-A0A931UE12-F1
#
_entry.id   AF-A0A931UE12-F1
#
_cell.length_a   1.000
_cell.length_b   1.000
_cell.length_c   1.000
_cell.angle_alpha   90.00
_cell.angle_beta   90.00
_cell.angle_gamma   90.00
#
_symmetry.space_group_name_H-M   'P 1'
#
loop_
_entity.id
_entity.type
_entity.pdbx_description
1 polymer ?
#
loop_
_entity_poly.entity_id
_entity_poly.type
_entity_poly.pdbx_seq_one_letter_code
_entity_poly.pdbx_strand_id
1 'polypeptide(L)' 'MERYICIHGHFYQPPREDPWLERIEPQESAHPFHDWNERIAAECYAPNAASPLLNGDNQTIATVNNYAKISFN' A
#
# COMPACT_ATOMS: atom_id res chain seq x y z
N MET A 1 10.92 -11.21 -30.37
CA MET A 1 9.55 -10.79 -30.05
C MET A 1 9.59 -10.05 -28.74
N GLU A 2 9.17 -8.78 -28.73
CA GLU A 2 8.99 -8.03 -27.50
C GLU A 2 7.74 -8.55 -26.77
N ARG A 3 7.83 -8.68 -25.45
CA ARG A 3 6.72 -9.11 -24.59
C ARG A 3 6.34 -7.93 -23.70
N TYR A 4 5.04 -7.67 -23.60
CA TYR A 4 4.50 -6.55 -22.85
C TYR A 4 3.67 -7.08 -21.67
N ILE A 5 3.73 -6.36 -20.55
CA ILE A 5 2.88 -6.60 -19.38
C ILE A 5 2.19 -5.28 -19.00
N CYS A 6 0.91 -5.36 -18.65
CA CYS A 6 0.14 -4.23 -18.15
C CYS A 6 -0.42 -4.59 -16.78
N ILE A 7 -0.25 -3.68 -15.82
CA ILE A 7 -0.78 -3.81 -14.46
C ILE A 7 -1.54 -2.52 -14.14
N HIS A 8 -2.77 -2.69 -13.65
CA HIS A 8 -3.60 -1.60 -13.12
C HIS A 8 -4.01 -1.96 -11.68
N GLY A 9 -3.72 -1.08 -10.73
CA GLY A 9 -4.09 -1.26 -9.32
C GLY A 9 -5.21 -0.30 -8.90
N HIS A 10 -6.22 -0.82 -8.20
CA HIS A 10 -7.26 0.00 -7.59
C HIS A 10 -7.01 0.12 -6.09
N PHE A 11 -6.76 1.34 -5.60
CA PHE A 11 -6.41 1.62 -4.22
C PHE A 11 -7.39 2.62 -3.63
N TYR A 12 -8.28 2.14 -2.76
CA TYR A 12 -9.28 2.98 -2.12
C TYR A 12 -9.44 2.59 -0.64
N GLN A 13 -9.57 3.60 0.20
CA GLN A 13 -10.02 3.46 1.58
C GLN A 13 -11.34 4.21 1.73
N PRO A 14 -12.42 3.55 2.20
CA PRO A 14 -13.65 4.25 2.50
C PRO A 14 -13.47 5.26 3.65
N PRO A 15 -14.30 6.32 3.71
CA PRO A 15 -14.39 7.16 4.91
C PRO A 15 -14.67 6.30 6.14
N ARG A 16 -13.95 6.58 7.23
CA ARG A 16 -14.04 5.84 8.51
C ARG A 16 -14.21 6.77 9.70
N GLU A 17 -14.22 8.07 9.46
CA GLU A 17 -14.44 9.11 10.45
C GLU A 17 -15.84 8.96 11.05
N ASP A 18 -15.94 9.09 12.37
CA ASP A 18 -17.24 9.23 13.02
C ASP A 18 -17.87 10.57 12.58
N PRO A 19 -19.13 10.59 12.08
CA PRO A 19 -19.71 11.79 11.51
C PRO A 19 -20.05 12.89 12.54
N TRP A 20 -19.97 12.60 13.84
CA TRP A 20 -20.16 13.58 14.90
C TRP A 20 -18.84 14.05 15.50
N LEU A 21 -17.86 13.14 15.62
CA LEU A 21 -16.56 13.45 16.21
C LEU A 21 -15.54 13.95 15.19
N GLU A 22 -15.83 13.80 13.89
CA GLU A 22 -14.97 14.19 12.76
C GLU A 22 -13.55 13.59 12.86
N ARG A 23 -13.44 12.44 13.52
CA ARG A 23 -12.19 11.71 13.68
C ARG A 23 -12.43 10.21 13.58
N ILE A 24 -11.38 9.48 13.21
CA ILE A 24 -11.38 8.03 13.30
C ILE A 24 -11.07 7.67 14.75
N GLU A 25 -11.89 6.82 15.36
CA GLU A 25 -11.60 6.28 16.69
C GLU A 25 -10.61 5.12 16.58
N PRO A 26 -9.87 4.78 17.66
CA PRO A 26 -9.01 3.61 17.68
C PRO A 26 -9.75 2.32 17.30
N GLN A 27 -9.17 1.52 16.40
CA GLN A 27 -9.75 0.26 15.92
C GLN A 27 -8.89 -0.91 16.39
N GLU A 28 -9.37 -1.66 17.38
CA GLU A 28 -8.59 -2.73 18.05
C GLU A 28 -8.04 -3.78 17.08
N SER A 29 -8.79 -4.12 16.01
CA SER A 29 -8.34 -5.08 14.99
C SER A 29 -7.22 -4.56 14.08
N ALA A 30 -6.91 -3.27 14.13
CA ALA A 30 -5.79 -2.64 13.42
C ALA A 30 -4.50 -2.62 14.25
N HIS A 31 -4.51 -3.08 15.50
CA HIS A 31 -3.33 -3.09 16.36
C HIS A 31 -2.11 -3.73 15.66
N PRO A 32 -0.90 -3.12 15.73
CA PRO A 32 -0.49 -2.02 16.61
C PRO A 32 -0.83 -0.61 16.10
N PHE A 33 -1.47 -0.48 14.95
CA PHE A 33 -1.84 0.81 14.39
C PHE A 33 -3.07 1.40 15.08
N HIS A 34 -3.21 2.72 15.02
CA HIS A 34 -4.38 3.39 15.60
C HIS A 34 -5.68 2.92 14.92
N ASP A 35 -5.67 2.82 13.59
CA ASP A 35 -6.81 2.41 12.79
C ASP A 35 -6.39 1.68 11.50
N TRP A 36 -7.39 1.19 10.75
CA TRP A 36 -7.15 0.48 9.50
C TRP A 36 -6.53 1.35 8.40
N ASN A 37 -6.73 2.68 8.42
CA ASN A 37 -6.12 3.54 7.42
C ASN A 37 -4.60 3.54 7.57
N GLU A 38 -4.12 3.71 8.81
CA GLU A 38 -2.70 3.64 9.14
C GLU A 38 -2.11 2.26 8.83
N ARG A 39 -2.80 1.19 9.23
CA ARG A 39 -2.34 -0.18 8.96
C ARG A 39 -2.19 -0.45 7.47
N ILE A 40 -3.19 -0.10 6.66
CA ILE A 40 -3.15 -0.31 5.21
C ILE A 40 -2.07 0.59 4.58
N ALA A 41 -1.90 1.83 5.05
CA ALA A 41 -0.82 2.68 4.58
C ALA A 41 0.56 2.05 4.84
N ALA A 42 0.78 1.48 6.02
CA ALA A 42 2.04 0.85 6.40
C ALA A 42 2.28 -0.52 5.73
N GLU A 43 1.24 -1.35 5.60
CA GLU A 43 1.37 -2.73 5.10
C GLU A 43 1.16 -2.84 3.57
N CYS A 44 0.55 -1.84 2.92
CA CYS A 44 0.26 -1.87 1.48
C CYS A 44 0.86 -0.68 0.72
N TYR A 45 0.53 0.56 1.10
CA TYR A 45 0.92 1.72 0.29
C TYR A 45 2.41 2.03 0.37
N ALA A 46 2.98 2.05 1.58
CA ALA A 46 4.40 2.29 1.77
C ALA A 46 5.29 1.21 1.12
N PRO A 47 5.00 -0.11 1.26
CA PRO A 47 5.75 -1.14 0.57
C PRO A 47 5.66 -1.08 -0.95
N ASN A 48 4.54 -0.61 -1.52
CA ASN A 48 4.45 -0.38 -2.96
C ASN A 48 5.26 0.85 -3.43
N ALA A 49 5.31 1.90 -2.61
CA ALA A 49 6.11 3.09 -2.89
C ALA A 49 7.63 2.82 -2.79
N ALA A 50 8.02 1.87 -1.93
CA ALA A 50 9.41 1.48 -1.68
C ALA A 50 9.58 -0.06 -1.69
N SER A 51 9.26 -0.68 -2.82
CA SER A 51 9.24 -2.13 -2.98
C SER A 51 10.65 -2.69 -3.15
N PRO A 52 11.10 -3.66 -2.35
CA PRO A 52 12.38 -4.33 -2.56
C PRO A 52 12.30 -5.22 -3.81
N LEU A 53 13.19 -4.99 -4.76
CA LEU A 53 13.44 -5.91 -5.87
C LEU A 53 14.43 -6.97 -5.39
N LEU A 54 14.02 -8.23 -5.43
CA LEU A 54 14.82 -9.36 -4.95
C LEU A 54 15.48 -10.10 -6.12
N ASN A 55 16.69 -10.62 -5.91
CA ASN A 55 17.31 -11.59 -6.81
C ASN A 55 16.80 -13.02 -6.53
N GLY A 56 17.34 -14.01 -7.27
CA GLY A 56 16.99 -15.43 -7.09
C GLY A 56 17.32 -16.02 -5.72
N ASP A 57 18.21 -15.36 -4.97
CA ASP A 57 18.62 -15.75 -3.61
C ASP A 57 17.88 -14.96 -2.52
N ASN A 58 16.80 -14.25 -2.89
CA ASN A 58 15.96 -13.46 -2.00
C ASN A 58 16.68 -12.27 -1.33
N GLN A 59 17.74 -11.76 -1.96
CA GLN A 59 18.47 -10.57 -1.51
C GLN A 59 17.96 -9.32 -2.23
N THR A 60 17.80 -8.23 -1.50
CA THR A 60 17.41 -6.93 -2.07
C THR A 60 18.52 -6.36 -2.94
N ILE A 61 18.25 -6.19 -4.23
CA ILE A 61 19.18 -5.61 -5.21
C ILE A 61 18.83 -4.16 -5.57
N ALA A 62 17.58 -3.74 -5.34
CA ALA A 62 17.13 -2.37 -5.51
C ALA A 62 15.85 -2.12 -4.71
N THR A 63 15.50 -0.84 -4.52
CA THR A 63 14.18 -0.42 -4.07
C THR A 63 13.51 0.35 -5.20
N VAL A 64 12.27 -0.03 -5.54
CA VAL A 64 11.54 0.54 -6.66
C VAL A 64 10.18 1.06 -6.20
N ASN A 65 9.72 2.14 -6.84
CA ASN A 65 8.36 2.63 -6.66
C ASN A 65 7.44 1.97 -7.70
N ASN A 66 6.56 1.07 -7.26
CA ASN A 66 5.63 0.36 -8.13
C ASN A 66 4.64 1.32 -8.79
N TYR A 67 4.19 2.37 -8.09
CA TYR A 67 3.27 3.37 -8.62
C TYR A 67 3.82 4.13 -9.82
N ALA A 68 5.15 4.26 -9.94
CA ALA A 68 5.78 4.89 -11.11
C ALA A 68 5.82 3.96 -12.35
N LYS A 69 5.41 2.69 -12.20
CA LYS A 69 5.50 1.65 -13.23
C LYS A 69 4.15 1.03 -13.60
N ILE A 70 3.09 1.36 -12.87
CA ILE A 70 1.74 0.86 -13.09
C ILE A 70 0.76 2.03 -13.26
N SER A 71 -0.40 1.75 -13.85
CA SER A 71 -1.53 2.66 -13.76
C SER A 71 -2.30 2.38 -12.47
N PHE A 72 -2.92 3.39 -11.87
CA PHE A 72 -3.73 3.21 -10.66
C PHE A 72 -4.78 4.31 -10.47
N ASN A 73 -5.78 4.00 -9.64
CA ASN A 73 -6.82 4.94 -9.18
C ASN A 73 -7.33 4.61 -7.77
#